data_AF-A0A3B8ZF95-F1
#
_entry.id   AF-A0A3B8ZF95-F1
#
_cell.length_a   1.000
_cell.length_b   1.000
_cell.length_c   1.000
_cell.angle_alpha   90.00
_cell.angle_beta   90.00
_cell.angle_gamma   90.00
#
_symmetry.space_group_name_H-M   'P 1'
#
loop_
_entity.id
_entity.type
_entity.pdbx_description
1 polymer ?
#
loop_
_entity_poly.entity_id
_entity_poly.type
_entity_poly.pdbx_seq_one_letter_code
_entity_poly.pdbx_strand_id
1 'polypeptide(L)'
;CPAKWAVSYPYFSTASTFGTFNARQIDLFDIPSYESFRGPHAGGVLFVMCDGSIRNVQDNVDATTLDRFAARADGGVVSHE
;
A
#
# COMPACT_ATOMS: atom_id res chain seq x y z
N CYS A 1 -5.09 -15.35 13.69
CA CYS A 1 -4.92 -13.87 13.68
C CYS A 1 -6.19 -13.26 13.12
N PRO A 2 -6.96 -12.45 13.87
CA PRO A 2 -8.19 -11.90 13.33
C PRO A 2 -7.80 -10.88 12.25
N ALA A 3 -8.24 -11.15 11.03
CA ALA A 3 -8.06 -10.26 9.90
C ALA A 3 -8.81 -8.95 10.19
N LYS A 4 -8.06 -7.88 10.52
CA LYS A 4 -8.62 -6.55 10.77
C LYS A 4 -8.85 -5.85 9.43
N TRP A 5 -9.75 -6.37 8.62
CA TRP A 5 -10.30 -5.62 7.50
C TRP A 5 -11.23 -4.55 8.10
N ALA A 6 -10.75 -3.32 8.26
CA ALA A 6 -11.69 -2.21 8.15
C ALA A 6 -11.88 -1.97 6.66
N VAL A 7 -13.13 -1.93 6.23
CA VAL A 7 -13.77 -1.22 5.10
C VAL A 7 -12.95 -1.00 3.80
N SER A 8 -11.70 -0.56 3.89
CA SER A 8 -10.70 -0.35 2.82
C SER A 8 -10.80 -1.37 1.66
N TYR A 9 -10.27 -2.59 1.68
CA TYR A 9 -10.32 -3.42 0.45
C TYR A 9 -11.40 -4.53 0.48
N PRO A 10 -12.20 -4.77 -0.60
CA PRO A 10 -12.22 -4.09 -1.90
C PRO A 10 -13.23 -2.91 -2.01
N TYR A 11 -13.89 -2.50 -0.93
CA TYR A 11 -15.03 -1.57 -1.02
C TYR A 11 -14.68 -0.07 -0.98
N PHE A 12 -13.56 0.33 -0.38
CA PHE A 12 -13.15 1.72 -0.17
C PHE A 12 -11.72 2.08 -0.58
N SER A 13 -10.79 1.13 -0.60
CA SER A 13 -9.41 1.32 -1.00
C SER A 13 -9.32 0.95 -2.47
N THR A 14 -8.88 1.94 -3.24
CA THR A 14 -8.66 1.83 -4.68
C THR A 14 -7.34 1.13 -5.03
N ALA A 15 -6.67 0.52 -4.05
CA ALA A 15 -5.31 -0.01 -4.16
C ALA A 15 -4.32 1.05 -4.71
N SER A 16 -4.53 2.32 -4.32
CA SER A 16 -3.67 3.45 -4.66
C SER A 16 -2.70 3.79 -3.52
N THR A 17 -1.69 4.61 -3.82
CA THR A 17 -0.71 5.14 -2.84
C THR A 17 -1.20 6.39 -2.12
N PHE A 18 -2.44 6.82 -2.37
CA PHE A 18 -3.06 7.98 -1.73
C PHE A 18 -3.31 7.78 -0.23
N GLY A 19 -3.60 6.54 0.18
CA GLY A 19 -3.87 6.21 1.57
C GLY A 19 -2.64 6.33 2.48
N THR A 20 -2.87 6.52 3.78
CA THR A 20 -1.81 6.55 4.78
C THR A 20 -1.06 5.21 4.81
N PHE A 21 0.22 5.24 4.40
CA PHE A 21 1.04 4.04 4.42
C PHE A 21 1.21 3.52 5.86
N ASN A 22 1.04 2.21 6.07
CA ASN A 22 1.11 1.55 7.37
C ASN A 22 0.16 2.09 8.46
N ALA A 23 -1.02 2.59 8.08
CA ALA A 23 -2.03 2.99 9.05
C ALA A 23 -2.39 1.85 10.02
N ARG A 24 -2.07 2.02 11.31
CA ARG A 24 -2.43 1.07 12.38
C ARG A 24 -3.79 1.34 13.00
N GLN A 25 -4.33 2.53 12.75
CA GLN A 25 -5.62 3.00 13.21
C GLN A 25 -6.39 3.58 12.02
N ILE A 26 -7.71 3.38 12.03
CA ILE A 26 -8.64 3.94 11.06
C ILE A 26 -9.56 4.84 11.87
N ASP A 27 -9.53 6.15 11.60
CA ASP A 27 -10.39 7.10 12.29
C ASP A 27 -11.63 7.39 11.44
N LEU A 28 -12.78 7.56 12.09
CA LEU A 28 -14.00 7.96 11.38
C LEU A 28 -13.74 9.31 10.69
N PHE A 29 -14.05 9.38 9.40
CA PHE A 29 -13.88 10.55 8.52
C PHE A 29 -12.43 10.90 8.10
N ASP A 30 -11.43 10.09 8.42
CA ASP A 30 -10.07 10.26 7.90
C ASP A 30 -9.89 9.51 6.56
N ILE A 31 -10.21 10.18 5.44
CA ILE A 31 -10.20 9.58 4.10
C ILE A 31 -8.87 8.84 3.79
N PRO A 32 -7.68 9.41 4.08
CA PRO A 32 -6.41 8.69 3.90
C PRO A 32 -6.33 7.35 4.64
N SER A 33 -6.79 7.25 5.90
CA SER A 33 -6.81 5.95 6.59
C SER A 33 -7.79 4.96 5.95
N TYR A 34 -8.92 5.40 5.39
CA TYR A 34 -9.87 4.53 4.67
C TYR A 34 -9.31 3.98 3.35
N GLU A 35 -8.50 4.77 2.64
CA GLU A 35 -7.86 4.35 1.38
C GLU A 35 -6.61 3.50 1.61
N SER A 36 -6.12 3.42 2.86
CA SER A 36 -4.94 2.64 3.22
C SER A 36 -5.14 1.15 2.92
N PHE A 37 -4.27 0.57 2.08
CA PHE A 37 -4.27 -0.86 1.82
C PHE A 37 -3.51 -1.60 2.94
N ARG A 38 -3.98 -2.80 3.31
CA ARG A 38 -3.32 -3.65 4.31
C ARG A 38 -3.69 -5.12 4.14
N GLY A 39 -2.72 -5.99 4.39
CA GLY A 39 -2.93 -7.44 4.44
C GLY A 39 -3.21 -7.92 5.88
N PRO A 40 -4.01 -8.98 6.07
CA PRO A 40 -4.18 -9.61 7.38
C PRO A 40 -3.02 -10.52 7.80
N HIS A 41 -2.02 -10.68 6.92
CA HIS A 41 -0.88 -11.56 7.08
C HIS A 41 0.38 -10.77 7.43
N ALA A 42 1.21 -11.35 8.30
CA ALA A 42 2.55 -10.84 8.57
C ALA A 42 3.44 -11.06 7.33
N GLY A 43 4.36 -10.14 7.06
CA GLY A 43 5.31 -10.24 5.94
C GLY A 43 4.92 -9.48 4.67
N GLY A 44 3.97 -8.56 4.75
CA GLY A 44 3.65 -7.62 3.67
C GLY A 44 2.51 -8.06 2.75
N VAL A 45 2.36 -7.33 1.65
CA VAL A 45 1.31 -7.50 0.64
C VAL A 45 1.95 -7.64 -0.74
N LEU A 46 1.45 -8.56 -1.56
CA LEU A 46 1.88 -8.70 -2.95
C LEU A 46 1.16 -7.65 -3.80
N PHE A 47 1.94 -6.81 -4.47
CA PHE A 47 1.47 -5.80 -5.41
C PHE A 47 1.85 -6.17 -6.83
N VAL A 48 0.91 -5.97 -7.75
CA VAL A 48 1.17 -5.95 -9.20
C VAL A 48 1.51 -4.52 -9.57
N MET A 49 2.68 -4.34 -10.16
CA MET A 49 3.26 -3.07 -10.52
C MET A 49 2.82 -2.64 -11.93
N CYS A 50 2.93 -1.36 -12.27
CA CYS A 50 2.59 -0.88 -13.62
C CYS A 50 3.46 -1.48 -14.74
N ASP A 51 4.65 -1.99 -14.41
CA ASP A 51 5.53 -2.71 -15.32
C ASP A 51 5.18 -4.21 -15.47
N GLY A 52 4.11 -4.66 -14.81
CA GLY A 52 3.66 -6.06 -14.81
C GLY A 52 4.45 -6.98 -13.87
N SER A 53 5.46 -6.46 -13.16
CA SER A 53 6.16 -7.22 -12.13
C SER A 53 5.28 -7.39 -10.88
N ILE A 54 5.57 -8.43 -10.10
CA ILE A 54 4.94 -8.66 -8.80
C ILE A 54 5.99 -8.42 -7.73
N ARG A 55 5.69 -7.57 -6.75
CA ARG A 55 6.59 -7.28 -5.63
C ARG A 55 5.89 -7.48 -4.30
N ASN A 56 6.59 -8.08 -3.35
CA ASN A 56 6.16 -8.11 -1.95
C ASN A 56 6.56 -6.78 -1.30
N VAL A 57 5.57 -5.98 -0.89
CA VAL A 57 5.74 -4.73 -0.16
C VAL A 57 5.55 -5.03 1.33
N GLN A 58 6.63 -4.89 2.10
CA GLN A 58 6.62 -5.05 3.55
C GLN A 58 6.30 -3.73 4.25
N ASP A 59 6.04 -3.80 5.55
CA ASP A 59 5.77 -2.65 6.41
C ASP A 59 7.01 -1.79 6.72
N ASN A 60 8.19 -2.20 6.26
CA ASN A 60 9.43 -1.42 6.42
C ASN A 60 9.80 -0.58 5.18
N VAL A 61 9.03 -0.67 4.08
CA VAL A 61 9.24 0.16 2.88
C VAL A 61 8.89 1.61 3.20
N ASP A 62 9.58 2.60 2.62
CA ASP A 62 9.17 3.99 2.79
C ASP A 62 8.07 4.38 1.80
N ALA A 63 7.24 5.36 2.18
CA ALA A 63 6.10 5.79 1.37
C ALA A 63 6.51 6.34 -0.01
N THR A 64 7.70 6.95 -0.14
CA THR A 64 8.19 7.49 -1.42
C THR A 64 8.58 6.37 -2.37
N THR A 65 9.24 5.33 -1.87
CA THR A 65 9.56 4.13 -2.66
C THR A 65 8.30 3.45 -3.15
N LEU A 66 7.30 3.31 -2.29
CA LEU A 66 6.00 2.76 -2.68
C LEU A 66 5.30 3.61 -3.76
N ASP A 67 5.34 4.94 -3.65
CA ASP A 67 4.74 5.82 -4.64
C ASP A 67 5.43 5.73 -6.00
N ARG A 68 6.77 5.65 -6.02
CA ARG A 68 7.56 5.39 -7.24
C ARG A 68 7.26 4.04 -7.87
N PHE A 69 7.01 3.04 -7.03
CA PHE A 69 6.58 1.72 -7.44
C PHE A 69 5.21 1.78 -8.14
N ALA A 70 4.24 2.51 -7.59
CA ALA A 70 2.92 2.66 -8.19
C ALA A 70 2.88 3.61 -9.40
N ALA A 71 3.91 4.46 -9.57
CA ALA A 71 4.01 5.36 -10.70
C ALA A 71 4.12 4.59 -12.03
N ARG A 72 3.62 5.21 -13.11
CA ARG A 72 3.83 4.72 -14.47
C ARG A 72 5.33 4.65 -14.74
N ALA A 73 5.79 3.57 -15.38
CA ALA A 73 7.21 3.34 -15.71
C ALA A 73 7.81 4.52 -16.51
N ASP A 74 8.34 5.50 -15.80
CA ASP A 74 8.94 6.75 -16.30
C ASP A 74 10.47 6.65 -16.43
N GLY A 75 11.04 5.50 -16.07
CA GLY A 75 12.48 5.25 -16.07
C GLY A 75 13.18 5.67 -14.77
N GLY A 76 12.44 6.07 -13.73
CA GLY A 76 12.98 6.38 -12.41
C GLY A 76 13.64 5.17 -11.75
N VAL A 77 14.87 5.36 -11.26
CA VAL A 77 15.59 4.32 -10.50
C VAL A 77 15.25 4.47 -9.03
N VAL A 78 14.69 3.41 -8.44
CA VAL A 78 14.57 3.28 -6.98
C VAL A 78 15.92 2.78 -6.45
N SER A 79 16.69 3.65 -5.80
CA SER A 79 17.95 3.28 -5.14
C SER A 79 17.68 2.62 -3.80
N HIS A 80 18.32 1.47 -3.54
CA HIS A 80 18.42 0.90 -2.19
C HIS A 80 19.56 1.60 -1.45
N GLU A 81 19.24 2.38 -0.43
CA GLU A 81 20.20 2.81 0.62
C GLU A 81 19.83 2.13 1.93
#